data_AF-A0A7J6Q740-F1
#
_entry.id   AF-A0A7J6Q740-F1
#
_cell.length_a   1.000
_cell.length_b   1.000
_cell.length_c   1.000
_cell.angle_alpha   90.00
_cell.angle_beta   90.00
_cell.angle_gamma   90.00
#
_symmetry.space_group_name_H-M   'P 1'
#
loop_
_entity.id
_entity.type
_entity.pdbx_description
1 polymer ?
#
loop_
_entity_poly.entity_id
_entity_poly.type
_entity_poly.pdbx_seq_one_letter_code
_entity_poly.pdbx_strand_id
1 'polypeptide(L)'
;LKASRMKVACDSSRDGACKDFDTLDYPLSYIFYSVVMVVLAYLVCQLLSTEAIGSGIPQVKTILGGASLPGTLGPKTFVAKCVGLTLVQAGESQLEKVGGLWVGKEGPYVHIASCLAYMLTSLPLFRSCRQSRTRWMQVLSAAVCCGVVSTFGCPFGALLFSIEVTASFFVVHHLWTSM
;
A
#
# COMPACT_ATOMS: atom_id res chain seq x y z
N LEU A 1 2.47 -32.02 -13.04
CA LEU A 1 3.03 -31.23 -11.91
C LEU A 1 1.96 -31.10 -10.84
N LYS A 2 2.33 -31.41 -9.61
CA LYS A 2 1.52 -32.11 -8.60
C LYS A 2 0.64 -31.14 -7.80
N ALA A 3 -0.66 -31.14 -8.07
CA ALA A 3 -1.66 -30.45 -7.25
C ALA A 3 -1.81 -31.21 -5.91
N SER A 4 -1.15 -30.73 -4.86
CA SER A 4 -1.26 -31.32 -3.52
C SER A 4 -2.58 -30.84 -2.89
N ARG A 5 -3.63 -31.67 -3.04
CA ARG A 5 -4.87 -31.54 -2.25
C ARG A 5 -4.54 -31.70 -0.77
N MET A 6 -4.84 -30.67 -0.01
CA MET A 6 -4.84 -30.66 1.45
C MET A 6 -5.89 -31.67 1.95
N LYS A 7 -5.44 -32.82 2.48
CA LYS A 7 -6.29 -33.78 3.19
C LYS A 7 -6.51 -33.25 4.61
N VAL A 8 -7.68 -32.65 4.85
CA VAL A 8 -8.23 -32.52 6.20
C VAL A 8 -8.77 -33.90 6.58
N ALA A 9 -8.01 -34.64 7.38
CA ALA A 9 -8.43 -35.92 7.93
C ALA A 9 -9.37 -35.66 9.11
N CYS A 10 -10.68 -35.59 8.83
CA CYS A 10 -11.71 -35.73 9.86
C CYS A 10 -11.93 -37.23 10.10
N ASP A 11 -11.45 -37.75 11.22
CA ASP A 11 -11.79 -39.09 11.67
C ASP A 11 -13.26 -39.15 12.12
N SER A 12 -13.93 -40.20 11.69
CA SER A 12 -15.38 -40.38 11.68
C SER A 12 -15.74 -41.49 12.67
N SER A 13 -15.69 -41.20 13.98
CA SER A 13 -16.23 -42.12 15.00
C SER A 13 -16.47 -41.46 16.36
N ARG A 14 -17.42 -40.51 16.41
CA ARG A 14 -18.28 -40.20 17.57
C ARG A 14 -19.21 -39.03 17.26
N ASP A 15 -20.49 -39.30 17.42
CA ASP A 15 -21.61 -38.51 16.96
C ASP A 15 -21.82 -37.21 17.76
N GLY A 16 -22.01 -36.11 17.04
CA GLY A 16 -23.20 -35.28 17.23
C GLY A 16 -23.09 -33.89 17.87
N ALA A 17 -22.09 -33.57 18.71
CA ALA A 17 -22.14 -32.33 19.51
C ALA A 17 -20.83 -31.55 19.68
N CYS A 18 -19.72 -32.00 19.09
CA CYS A 18 -18.38 -31.43 19.34
C CYS A 18 -17.63 -31.15 18.04
N LYS A 19 -18.21 -30.35 17.13
CA LYS A 19 -17.50 -29.75 15.99
C LYS A 19 -17.95 -28.32 15.64
N ASP A 20 -19.04 -27.80 16.21
CA ASP A 20 -19.48 -26.42 15.93
C ASP A 20 -18.84 -25.37 16.86
N PHE A 21 -18.48 -25.73 18.10
CA PHE A 21 -17.92 -24.77 19.07
C PHE A 21 -16.44 -24.45 18.78
N ASP A 22 -15.62 -25.45 18.48
CA ASP A 22 -14.19 -25.23 18.15
C ASP A 22 -13.98 -24.61 16.76
N THR A 23 -14.99 -24.71 15.88
CA THR A 23 -14.96 -24.14 14.53
C THR A 23 -15.41 -22.66 14.51
N LEU A 24 -16.29 -22.34 15.48
CA LEU A 24 -16.64 -21.08 16.11
C LEU A 24 -15.54 -20.06 16.46
N ASP A 25 -14.57 -20.56 17.23
CA ASP A 25 -13.70 -19.75 18.08
C ASP A 25 -12.34 -19.43 17.42
N TYR A 26 -11.87 -20.27 16.49
CA TYR A 26 -10.66 -19.98 15.71
C TYR A 26 -10.74 -18.71 14.83
N PRO A 27 -11.88 -18.36 14.18
CA PRO A 27 -11.97 -17.16 13.38
C PRO A 27 -12.19 -15.92 14.26
N LEU A 28 -12.90 -16.05 15.40
CA LEU A 28 -13.14 -14.94 16.32
C LEU A 28 -11.85 -14.51 17.05
N SER A 29 -11.07 -15.47 17.54
CA SER A 29 -9.75 -15.19 18.14
C SER A 29 -8.78 -14.60 17.12
N TYR A 30 -8.83 -15.04 15.86
CA TYR A 30 -8.06 -14.46 14.76
C TYR A 30 -8.47 -13.01 14.44
N ILE A 31 -9.77 -12.75 14.31
CA ILE A 31 -10.31 -11.40 14.06
C ILE A 31 -9.92 -10.48 15.21
N PHE A 32 -10.05 -10.93 16.46
CA PHE A 32 -9.69 -10.16 17.64
C PHE A 32 -8.18 -9.81 17.66
N TYR A 33 -7.30 -10.78 17.42
CA TYR A 33 -5.86 -10.54 17.32
C TYR A 33 -5.51 -9.58 16.17
N SER A 34 -6.13 -9.75 15.01
CA SER A 34 -5.92 -8.89 13.84
C SER A 34 -6.36 -7.45 14.11
N VAL A 35 -7.52 -7.27 14.75
CA VAL A 35 -8.03 -5.95 15.12
C VAL A 35 -7.11 -5.27 16.13
N VAL A 36 -6.63 -5.98 17.15
CA VAL A 36 -5.69 -5.43 18.14
C VAL A 36 -4.39 -4.96 17.48
N MET A 37 -3.83 -5.77 16.57
CA MET A 37 -2.59 -5.41 15.85
C MET A 37 -2.78 -4.24 14.90
N VAL A 38 -3.90 -4.17 14.17
CA VAL A 38 -4.23 -3.03 13.30
C VAL A 38 -4.44 -1.76 14.10
N VAL A 39 -5.12 -1.84 15.25
CA VAL A 39 -5.32 -0.70 16.16
C VAL A 39 -3.97 -0.22 16.71
N LEU A 40 -3.10 -1.13 17.14
CA LEU A 40 -1.76 -0.77 17.61
C LEU A 40 -0.93 -0.11 16.50
N ALA A 41 -0.95 -0.66 15.29
CA ALA A 41 -0.26 -0.09 14.14
C ALA A 41 -0.82 1.29 13.76
N TYR A 42 -2.14 1.47 13.84
CA TYR A 42 -2.79 2.77 13.62
C TYR A 42 -2.40 3.80 14.70
N LEU A 43 -2.35 3.39 15.97
CA LEU A 43 -1.91 4.25 17.08
C LEU A 43 -0.45 4.68 16.90
N VAL A 44 0.43 3.75 16.52
CA VAL A 44 1.83 4.07 16.20
C VAL A 44 1.89 5.05 15.02
N CYS A 45 1.13 4.83 13.95
CA CYS A 45 1.06 5.78 12.82
C CYS A 45 0.61 7.18 13.26
N GLN A 46 -0.43 7.25 14.09
CA GLN A 46 -0.96 8.50 14.65
C GLN A 46 0.07 9.24 15.50
N LEU A 47 0.87 8.51 16.29
CA LEU A 47 1.93 9.09 17.12
C LEU A 47 3.11 9.61 16.28
N LEU A 48 3.47 8.95 15.19
CA LEU A 48 4.57 9.40 14.33
C LEU A 48 4.18 10.58 13.42
N SER A 49 3.00 10.52 12.79
CA SER A 49 2.53 11.58 11.89
C SER A 49 1.04 11.44 11.59
N THR A 50 0.24 12.45 11.99
CA THR A 50 -1.19 12.54 11.65
C THR A 50 -1.44 12.59 10.14
N GLU A 51 -0.50 13.13 9.37
CA GLU A 51 -0.56 13.20 7.89
C GLU A 51 -0.44 11.83 7.19
N ALA A 52 -0.02 10.78 7.89
CA ALA A 52 0.15 9.43 7.32
C ALA A 52 -1.17 8.63 7.26
N ILE A 53 -2.25 9.15 7.83
CA ILE A 53 -3.55 8.46 7.92
C ILE A 53 -4.17 8.27 6.54
N GLY A 54 -4.68 7.06 6.29
CA GLY A 54 -5.40 6.71 5.08
C GLY A 54 -4.53 6.29 3.90
N SER A 55 -5.19 6.11 2.75
CA SER A 55 -4.61 5.53 1.52
C SER A 55 -3.42 6.33 0.98
N GLY A 56 -3.53 7.65 0.85
CA GLY A 56 -2.51 8.47 0.21
C GLY A 56 -2.80 8.83 -1.26
N ILE A 57 -3.66 8.06 -1.94
CA ILE A 57 -4.11 8.36 -3.30
C ILE A 57 -4.74 9.76 -3.43
N PRO A 58 -5.69 10.19 -2.58
CA PRO A 58 -6.27 11.53 -2.73
C PRO A 58 -5.22 12.62 -2.53
N GLN A 59 -4.27 12.45 -1.61
CA GLN A 59 -3.17 13.39 -1.40
C GLN A 59 -2.30 13.52 -2.65
N VAL A 60 -1.88 12.39 -3.22
CA VAL A 60 -1.06 12.35 -4.44
C VAL A 60 -1.82 12.96 -5.63
N LYS A 61 -3.12 12.67 -5.76
CA LYS A 61 -4.00 13.26 -6.78
C LYS A 61 -4.11 14.77 -6.64
N THR A 62 -4.26 15.29 -5.41
CA THR A 62 -4.31 16.73 -5.15
C THR A 62 -2.97 17.42 -5.49
N ILE A 63 -1.84 16.76 -5.21
CA ILE A 63 -0.51 17.25 -5.58
C ILE A 63 -0.33 17.28 -7.09
N LEU A 64 -0.75 16.24 -7.81
CA LEU A 64 -0.73 16.18 -9.28
C LEU A 64 -1.67 17.22 -9.92
N GLY A 65 -2.82 17.46 -9.30
CA GLY A 65 -3.73 18.58 -9.64
C GLY A 65 -3.14 19.96 -9.34
N GLY A 66 -1.97 20.02 -8.70
CA GLY A 66 -1.20 21.23 -8.54
C GLY A 66 -1.37 21.97 -7.22
N ALA A 67 -2.13 21.41 -6.28
CA ALA A 67 -2.22 21.93 -4.93
C ALA A 67 -1.06 21.41 -4.08
N SER A 68 -0.33 22.31 -3.43
CA SER A 68 0.79 21.93 -2.56
C SER A 68 0.27 21.68 -1.15
N LEU A 69 0.24 20.42 -0.72
CA LEU A 69 -0.02 20.06 0.69
C LEU A 69 1.32 19.94 1.44
N PRO A 70 1.68 20.89 2.30
CA PRO A 70 2.89 20.78 3.11
C PRO A 70 2.72 19.63 4.14
N GLY A 71 3.71 18.74 4.23
CA GLY A 71 3.75 17.68 5.25
C GLY A 71 3.35 16.28 4.80
N THR A 72 2.63 16.12 3.68
CA THR A 72 2.16 14.80 3.20
C THR A 72 3.28 13.94 2.60
N LEU A 73 4.17 14.55 1.79
CA LEU A 73 5.30 13.89 1.12
C LEU A 73 6.60 13.86 1.96
N GLY A 74 6.54 14.12 3.25
CA GLY A 74 7.73 14.22 4.10
C GLY A 74 8.43 12.88 4.35
N PRO A 75 9.72 12.89 4.72
CA PRO A 75 10.42 11.67 5.14
C PRO A 75 9.80 11.05 6.41
N LYS A 76 9.17 11.87 7.26
CA LYS A 76 8.47 11.39 8.47
C LYS A 76 7.22 10.57 8.12
N THR A 77 6.44 10.99 7.13
CA THR A 77 5.25 10.24 6.67
C THR A 77 5.64 8.95 5.97
N PHE A 78 6.75 8.96 5.21
CA PHE A 78 7.33 7.75 4.61
C PHE A 78 7.67 6.70 5.67
N VAL A 79 8.46 7.07 6.69
CA VAL A 79 8.85 6.14 7.76
C VAL A 79 7.62 5.64 8.53
N ALA A 80 6.69 6.54 8.86
CA ALA A 80 5.45 6.16 9.53
C ALA A 80 4.63 5.13 8.73
N LYS A 81 4.50 5.32 7.41
CA LYS A 81 3.78 4.38 6.54
C LYS A 81 4.50 3.04 6.38
N CYS A 82 5.82 3.04 6.22
CA CYS A 82 6.59 1.81 6.14
C CYS A 82 6.46 1.00 7.43
N VAL A 83 6.66 1.63 8.59
CA VAL A 83 6.51 0.94 9.90
C VAL A 83 5.09 0.45 10.10
N GLY A 84 4.08 1.28 9.82
CA GLY A 84 2.68 0.90 9.94
C GLY A 84 2.30 -0.30 9.06
N LEU A 85 2.73 -0.30 7.80
CA LEU A 85 2.51 -1.44 6.89
C LEU A 85 3.24 -2.69 7.34
N THR A 86 4.52 -2.57 7.74
CA THR A 86 5.30 -3.72 8.20
C THR A 86 4.71 -4.31 9.48
N LEU A 87 4.19 -3.51 10.41
CA LEU A 87 3.53 -4.01 11.62
C LEU A 87 2.25 -4.79 11.27
N VAL A 88 1.44 -4.28 10.35
CA VAL A 88 0.23 -4.99 9.88
C VAL A 88 0.61 -6.28 9.15
N GLN A 89 1.61 -6.25 8.27
CA GLN A 89 2.08 -7.42 7.52
C GLN A 89 2.78 -8.46 8.41
N ALA A 90 3.57 -8.03 9.39
CA ALA A 90 4.25 -8.92 10.33
C ALA A 90 3.25 -9.61 11.26
N GLY A 91 2.19 -8.90 11.69
CA GLY A 91 1.08 -9.48 12.44
C GLY A 91 0.32 -10.55 11.64
N GLU A 92 0.12 -10.30 10.33
CA GLU A 92 -0.54 -11.24 9.41
C GLU A 92 0.36 -12.43 9.02
N SER A 93 1.69 -12.21 8.87
CA SER A 93 2.68 -13.23 8.50
C SER A 93 2.80 -14.37 9.52
N GLN A 94 2.46 -14.14 10.80
CA GLN A 94 2.41 -15.21 11.79
C GLN A 94 1.22 -16.16 11.61
N LEU A 95 0.25 -15.83 10.73
CA LEU A 95 -0.96 -16.63 10.53
C LEU A 95 -1.37 -16.75 9.05
N GLU A 96 -0.41 -17.04 8.17
CA GLU A 96 -0.63 -17.27 6.73
C GLU A 96 -1.61 -18.43 6.42
N LYS A 97 -2.01 -19.21 7.42
CA LYS A 97 -2.81 -20.45 7.26
C LYS A 97 -4.33 -20.25 7.15
N VAL A 98 -4.89 -19.11 7.54
CA VAL A 98 -6.36 -18.98 7.74
C VAL A 98 -7.06 -18.09 6.69
N GLY A 99 -6.30 -17.51 5.77
CA GLY A 99 -6.83 -16.53 4.83
C GLY A 99 -6.66 -15.13 5.41
N GLY A 100 -5.68 -14.42 4.88
CA GLY A 100 -5.35 -13.04 5.26
C GLY A 100 -6.54 -12.09 5.11
N LEU A 101 -6.53 -11.00 5.88
CA LEU A 101 -7.50 -9.93 5.71
C LEU A 101 -7.24 -9.26 4.37
N TRP A 102 -8.27 -9.16 3.51
CA TRP A 102 -8.18 -8.47 2.22
C TRP A 102 -8.10 -6.95 2.42
N VAL A 103 -7.01 -6.48 3.02
CA VAL A 103 -6.67 -5.05 3.10
C VAL A 103 -6.01 -4.67 1.79
N GLY A 104 -6.62 -3.73 1.07
CA GLY A 104 -6.05 -3.16 -0.16
C GLY A 104 -4.73 -2.45 0.13
N LYS A 105 -3.62 -3.05 -0.26
CA LYS A 105 -2.25 -2.51 -0.10
C LYS A 105 -1.92 -1.46 -1.15
N GLU A 106 -2.76 -1.31 -2.17
CA GLU A 106 -2.53 -0.47 -3.35
C GLU A 106 -2.30 0.99 -3.02
N GLY A 107 -3.21 1.59 -2.26
CA GLY A 107 -3.16 2.99 -1.90
C GLY A 107 -1.87 3.43 -1.19
N PRO A 108 -1.50 2.78 -0.08
CA PRO A 108 -0.31 3.19 0.66
C PRO A 108 1.00 2.95 -0.10
N TYR A 109 1.08 1.94 -0.98
CA TYR A 109 2.27 1.71 -1.81
C TYR A 109 2.50 2.85 -2.82
N VAL A 110 1.44 3.34 -3.47
CA VAL A 110 1.52 4.49 -4.37
C VAL A 110 2.01 5.75 -3.65
N HIS A 111 1.55 5.97 -2.41
CA HIS A 111 1.99 7.12 -1.62
C HIS A 111 3.44 6.96 -1.15
N ILE A 112 3.86 5.76 -0.76
CA ILE A 112 5.26 5.48 -0.39
C ILE A 112 6.20 5.74 -1.57
N ALA A 113 5.85 5.29 -2.77
CA ALA A 113 6.62 5.57 -3.98
C ALA A 113 6.71 7.09 -4.27
N SER A 114 5.60 7.82 -4.07
CA SER A 114 5.57 9.28 -4.22
C SER A 114 6.46 10.00 -3.20
N CYS A 115 6.47 9.54 -1.95
CA CYS A 115 7.38 10.06 -0.92
C CYS A 115 8.85 9.76 -1.24
N LEU A 116 9.13 8.56 -1.79
CA LEU A 116 10.47 8.19 -2.23
C LEU A 116 10.98 9.11 -3.34
N ALA A 117 10.13 9.44 -4.31
CA ALA A 117 10.46 10.40 -5.37
C ALA A 117 10.72 11.82 -4.81
N TYR A 118 9.97 12.23 -3.79
CA TYR A 118 10.21 13.49 -3.09
C TYR A 118 11.57 13.50 -2.36
N MET A 119 11.95 12.41 -1.71
CA MET A 119 13.26 12.27 -1.07
C MET A 119 14.39 12.26 -2.09
N LEU A 120 14.21 11.54 -3.21
CA LEU A 120 15.21 11.44 -4.27
C LEU A 120 15.47 12.80 -4.93
N THR A 121 14.41 13.55 -5.23
CA THR A 121 14.53 14.91 -5.80
C THR A 121 15.00 15.97 -4.80
N SER A 122 15.03 15.63 -3.50
CA SER A 122 15.62 16.48 -2.46
C SER A 122 17.14 16.33 -2.37
N LEU A 123 17.73 15.29 -2.97
CA LEU A 123 19.18 15.14 -3.08
C LEU A 123 19.77 16.24 -4.00
N PRO A 124 20.99 16.72 -3.71
CA PRO A 124 21.61 17.83 -4.45
C PRO A 124 21.78 17.53 -5.95
N LEU A 125 21.96 16.25 -6.30
CA LEU A 125 22.12 15.78 -7.68
C LEU A 125 20.83 15.92 -8.52
N PHE A 126 19.66 15.78 -7.90
CA PHE A 126 18.36 15.76 -8.61
C PHE A 126 17.47 16.97 -8.29
N ARG A 127 18.00 17.95 -7.56
CA ARG A 127 17.28 19.17 -7.19
C ARG A 127 16.76 19.95 -8.41
N SER A 128 17.47 19.86 -9.54
CA SER A 128 17.05 20.46 -10.82
C SER A 128 15.69 19.96 -11.29
N CYS A 129 15.35 18.68 -11.04
CA CYS A 129 14.07 18.09 -11.43
C CYS A 129 12.88 18.66 -10.64
N ARG A 130 13.11 19.09 -9.39
CA ARG A 130 12.08 19.71 -8.54
C ARG A 130 11.85 21.18 -8.84
N GLN A 131 12.83 21.85 -9.46
CA GLN A 131 12.77 23.28 -9.70
C GLN A 131 11.77 23.66 -10.80
N SER A 132 11.57 22.77 -11.77
CA SER A 132 10.51 22.91 -12.77
C SER A 132 9.30 22.08 -12.37
N ARG A 133 8.12 22.70 -12.34
CA ARG A 133 6.87 22.02 -12.02
C ARG A 133 6.54 20.90 -13.00
N THR A 134 6.82 21.10 -14.28
CA THR A 134 6.60 20.07 -15.31
C THR A 134 7.46 18.83 -15.06
N ARG A 135 8.76 19.02 -14.78
CA ARG A 135 9.67 17.91 -14.47
C ARG A 135 9.32 17.23 -13.15
N TRP A 136 8.91 18.00 -12.14
CA TRP A 136 8.42 17.43 -10.88
C TRP A 136 7.20 16.53 -11.10
N MET A 137 6.21 16.98 -11.88
CA MET A 137 5.03 16.16 -12.19
C MET A 137 5.37 14.89 -12.97
N GLN A 138 6.35 14.95 -13.88
CA GLN A 138 6.82 13.76 -14.60
C GLN A 138 7.46 12.74 -13.67
N VAL A 139 8.34 13.19 -12.77
CA VAL A 139 8.97 12.31 -11.77
C VAL A 139 7.92 11.72 -10.83
N LEU A 140 6.92 12.50 -10.43
CA LEU A 140 5.84 12.04 -9.56
C LEU A 140 4.92 11.04 -10.27
N SER A 141 4.56 11.28 -11.54
CA SER A 141 3.77 10.37 -12.37
C SER A 141 4.49 9.03 -12.60
N ALA A 142 5.80 9.06 -12.85
CA ALA A 142 6.63 7.86 -12.93
C ALA A 142 6.66 7.11 -11.58
N ALA A 143 6.80 7.82 -10.46
CA ALA A 143 6.78 7.21 -9.13
C ALA A 143 5.45 6.52 -8.79
N VAL A 144 4.32 7.16 -9.12
CA VAL A 144 2.98 6.57 -9.00
C VAL A 144 2.88 5.31 -9.84
N CYS A 145 3.33 5.36 -11.10
CA CYS A 145 3.38 4.20 -11.99
C CYS A 145 4.19 3.05 -11.35
N CYS A 146 5.42 3.31 -10.91
CA CYS A 146 6.26 2.32 -10.22
C CYS A 146 5.59 1.72 -8.98
N GLY A 147 4.88 2.54 -8.19
CA GLY A 147 4.12 2.08 -7.02
C GLY A 147 3.04 1.07 -7.40
N VAL A 148 2.24 1.36 -8.43
CA VAL A 148 1.16 0.49 -8.92
C VAL A 148 1.71 -0.76 -9.63
N VAL A 149 2.81 -0.62 -10.39
CA VAL A 149 3.49 -1.78 -11.00
C VAL A 149 3.99 -2.74 -9.93
N SER A 150 4.51 -2.22 -8.81
CA SER A 150 5.05 -3.07 -7.73
C SER A 150 3.99 -3.91 -7.03
N THR A 151 2.74 -3.47 -7.02
CA THR A 151 1.64 -4.16 -6.33
C THR A 151 0.85 -5.09 -7.25
N PHE A 152 0.57 -4.67 -8.49
CA PHE A 152 -0.22 -5.46 -9.44
C PHE A 152 0.63 -6.27 -10.44
N GLY A 153 1.91 -5.96 -10.61
CA GLY A 153 2.78 -6.62 -11.60
C GLY A 153 2.40 -6.35 -13.06
N CYS A 154 1.53 -5.37 -13.32
CA CYS A 154 1.03 -5.04 -14.66
C CYS A 154 1.46 -3.63 -15.08
N PRO A 155 2.44 -3.47 -16.00
CA PRO A 155 2.94 -2.17 -16.43
C PRO A 155 1.88 -1.34 -17.17
N PHE A 156 1.06 -1.95 -18.02
CA PHE A 156 0.04 -1.23 -18.80
C PHE A 156 -1.10 -0.70 -17.91
N GLY A 157 -1.54 -1.49 -16.93
CA GLY A 157 -2.57 -1.07 -15.97
C GLY A 157 -2.09 0.09 -15.09
N ALA A 158 -0.83 0.03 -14.65
CA ALA A 158 -0.21 1.11 -13.90
C ALA A 158 -0.05 2.40 -14.71
N LEU A 159 0.30 2.27 -15.99
CA LEU A 159 0.40 3.42 -16.91
C LEU A 159 -0.95 4.12 -17.09
N LEU A 160 -2.02 3.36 -17.34
CA LEU A 160 -3.37 3.90 -17.48
C LEU A 160 -3.85 4.59 -16.19
N PHE A 161 -3.58 3.98 -15.04
CA PHE A 161 -3.86 4.60 -13.75
C PHE A 161 -3.08 5.90 -13.54
N SER A 162 -1.78 5.91 -13.88
CA SER A 162 -0.96 7.13 -13.77
C SER A 162 -1.44 8.25 -14.69
N ILE A 163 -1.89 7.92 -15.91
CA ILE A 163 -2.53 8.88 -16.81
C ILE A 163 -3.81 9.43 -16.18
N GLU A 164 -4.69 8.57 -15.66
CA GLU A 164 -5.95 8.99 -15.02
C GLU A 164 -5.70 9.98 -13.88
N VAL A 165 -4.69 9.73 -13.04
CA VAL A 165 -4.37 10.58 -11.90
C VAL A 165 -3.66 11.88 -12.32
N THR A 166 -2.93 11.87 -13.44
CA THR A 166 -2.18 13.03 -13.96
C THR A 166 -2.98 13.86 -14.98
N ALA A 167 -4.10 13.34 -15.50
CA ALA A 167 -4.81 13.93 -16.63
C ALA A 167 -5.49 15.27 -16.30
N SER A 168 -4.84 16.35 -16.72
CA SER A 168 -5.51 17.56 -17.22
C SER A 168 -5.02 17.90 -18.63
N PHE A 169 -3.72 17.74 -18.91
CA PHE A 169 -3.13 17.67 -20.26
C PHE A 169 -1.84 16.82 -20.18
N PHE A 170 -1.71 15.75 -20.97
CA PHE A 170 -0.52 14.88 -20.98
C PHE A 170 0.09 14.81 -22.38
N VAL A 171 1.39 15.08 -22.51
CA VAL A 171 2.11 15.05 -23.80
C VAL A 171 2.61 13.63 -24.05
N VAL A 172 2.22 13.04 -25.18
CA VAL A 172 2.50 11.64 -25.56
C VAL A 172 3.99 11.28 -25.49
N HIS A 173 4.89 12.23 -25.78
CA HIS A 173 6.34 11.98 -25.70
C HIS A 173 6.81 11.61 -24.28
N HIS A 174 6.17 12.13 -23.23
CA HIS A 174 6.53 11.84 -21.83
C HIS A 174 5.90 10.55 -21.31
N LEU A 175 5.05 9.91 -22.12
CA LEU A 175 4.39 8.65 -21.77
C LEU A 175 5.40 7.52 -21.62
N TRP A 176 6.25 7.37 -22.63
CA TRP A 176 7.26 6.31 -22.69
C TRP A 176 8.32 6.43 -21.59
N THR A 177 8.59 7.65 -21.10
CA THR A 177 9.53 7.86 -19.99
C THR A 177 8.94 7.47 -18.64
N SER A 178 7.61 7.33 -18.54
CA SER A 178 6.91 7.00 -17.29
C SER A 178 6.60 5.51 -17.15
N MET A 179 7.01 4.71 -18.15
CA MET A 179 6.81 3.26 -18.25
C MET A 179 8.10 2.52 -17.95
#